data_AF-A0A9P3JC75-F1
#
_entry.id   AF-A0A9P3JC75-F1
#
_cell.length_a   1.000
_cell.length_b   1.000
_cell.length_c   1.000
_cell.angle_alpha   90.00
_cell.angle_beta   90.00
_cell.angle_gamma   90.00
#
_symmetry.space_group_name_H-M   'P 1'
#
loop_
_entity.id
_entity.type
_entity.pdbx_description
1 polymer ?
#
loop_
_entity_poly.entity_id
_entity_poly.type
_entity_poly.pdbx_seq_one_letter_code
_entity_poly.pdbx_strand_id
1 'polypeptide(L)'
;MPNILQATYGKSYCSVPLQTFKRFHAYKLKLATLAMLDANLTTEQKRDYLALLRSMQLPDTALVGSQSSAKRSYEWLHNTDLLLNDHWIIGFMEVEGSFFITKKDEDRFTCAFAITQKKR
;
A
#
# COMPACT_ATOMS: atom_id res chain seq x y z
N MET A 1 25.26 11.14 14.48
CA MET A 1 24.16 10.69 15.35
C MET A 1 23.24 9.79 14.54
N PRO A 2 23.08 8.50 14.88
CA PRO A 2 22.27 7.59 14.07
C PRO A 2 20.77 7.84 14.31
N ASN A 3 20.21 8.68 13.45
CA ASN A 3 18.88 8.61 12.84
C ASN A 3 17.78 7.84 13.59
N ILE A 4 17.22 8.47 14.64
CA ILE A 4 16.02 8.01 15.36
C ILE A 4 14.82 7.78 14.41
N LEU A 5 14.80 8.42 13.24
CA LEU A 5 13.76 8.25 12.22
C LEU A 5 13.88 6.95 11.40
N GLN A 6 15.09 6.38 11.24
CA GLN A 6 15.26 5.09 10.56
C GLN A 6 14.83 3.90 11.45
N ALA A 7 14.94 4.05 12.77
CA ALA A 7 14.71 2.97 13.71
C ALA A 7 13.22 2.63 13.91
N THR A 8 12.33 3.63 13.90
CA THR A 8 10.92 3.41 14.33
C THR A 8 9.96 3.19 13.17
N TYR A 9 10.17 3.82 12.00
CA TYR A 9 9.27 3.71 10.85
C TYR A 9 9.87 2.97 9.64
N GLY A 10 11.20 3.01 9.49
CA GLY A 10 11.90 2.43 8.33
C GLY A 10 11.94 0.91 8.30
N LYS A 11 12.02 0.26 9.47
CA LYS A 11 12.06 -1.21 9.57
C LYS A 11 10.69 -1.87 9.39
N SER A 12 9.61 -1.27 9.87
CA SER A 12 8.28 -1.91 9.94
C SER A 12 7.61 -2.09 8.56
N TYR A 13 7.62 -1.05 7.72
CA TYR A 13 6.99 -1.10 6.38
C TYR A 13 7.86 -1.73 5.28
N CYS A 14 9.17 -1.88 5.54
CA CYS A 14 10.08 -2.47 4.56
C CYS A 14 10.15 -4.00 4.67
N SER A 15 9.80 -4.58 5.83
CA SER A 15 9.82 -6.04 6.02
C SER A 15 8.53 -6.73 5.56
N VAL A 16 7.39 -6.03 5.57
CA VAL A 16 6.10 -6.57 5.09
C VAL A 16 5.48 -5.58 4.10
N PRO A 17 5.34 -5.96 2.80
CA PRO A 17 4.76 -5.07 1.81
C PRO A 17 3.27 -4.82 2.10
N LEU A 18 2.86 -3.55 2.01
CA LEU A 18 1.43 -3.21 2.01
C LEU A 18 0.74 -3.85 0.80
N GLN A 19 -0.47 -4.39 1.00
CA GLN A 19 -1.17 -5.16 -0.05
C GLN A 19 -2.27 -4.38 -0.77
N THR A 20 -2.54 -3.13 -0.36
CA THR A 20 -3.52 -2.25 -1.04
C THR A 20 -2.80 -1.17 -1.84
N PHE A 21 -3.56 -0.30 -2.51
CA PHE A 21 -3.05 0.91 -3.17
C PHE A 21 -2.18 1.81 -2.27
N LYS A 22 -2.33 1.69 -0.94
CA LYS A 22 -1.45 2.36 0.03
C LYS A 22 0.03 2.01 -0.20
N ARG A 23 0.34 0.85 -0.80
CA ARG A 23 1.70 0.46 -1.24
C ARG A 23 2.33 1.46 -2.19
N PHE A 24 1.56 1.99 -3.14
CA PHE A 24 2.05 2.99 -4.08
C PHE A 24 2.43 4.29 -3.35
N HIS A 25 1.58 4.73 -2.41
CA HIS A 25 1.87 5.90 -1.60
C HIS A 25 3.09 5.70 -0.69
N ALA A 26 3.22 4.52 -0.08
CA ALA A 26 4.39 4.16 0.72
C ALA A 26 5.67 4.09 -0.13
N TYR A 27 5.58 3.62 -1.38
CA TYR A 27 6.70 3.65 -2.32
C TYR A 27 7.13 5.08 -2.63
N LYS A 28 6.19 5.99 -2.91
CA LYS A 28 6.50 7.42 -3.11
C LYS A 28 7.16 8.03 -1.87
N LEU A 29 6.66 7.69 -0.68
CA LEU A 29 7.25 8.13 0.58
C LEU A 29 8.68 7.62 0.72
N LYS A 30 8.94 6.33 0.43
CA LYS A 30 10.28 5.73 0.48
C LYS A 30 11.25 6.47 -0.45
N LEU A 31 10.87 6.72 -1.70
CA LEU A 31 11.71 7.46 -2.66
C LEU A 31 11.97 8.90 -2.18
N ALA A 32 10.94 9.57 -1.68
CA ALA A 32 11.09 10.93 -1.13
C ALA A 32 12.06 10.94 0.05
N THR A 33 11.96 9.97 0.98
CA THR A 33 12.87 9.85 2.12
C THR A 33 14.31 9.61 1.67
N LEU A 34 14.53 8.72 0.69
CA LEU A 34 15.86 8.48 0.13
C LEU A 34 16.46 9.76 -0.48
N ALA A 35 15.69 10.49 -1.27
CA ALA A 35 16.13 11.76 -1.84
C ALA A 35 16.42 12.84 -0.77
N MET A 36 15.67 12.87 0.33
CA MET A 36 15.95 13.80 1.43
C MET A 36 17.25 13.46 2.16
N LEU A 37 17.52 12.18 2.36
CA LEU A 37 18.71 11.68 3.06
C LEU A 37 20.00 11.76 2.23
N ASP A 38 19.89 11.88 0.91
CA ASP A 38 21.07 12.03 0.04
C ASP A 38 21.75 13.38 0.26
N ALA A 39 23.03 13.32 0.65
CA ALA A 39 23.87 14.50 0.87
C ALA A 39 24.38 15.12 -0.44
N ASN A 40 24.34 14.38 -1.55
CA ASN A 40 24.87 14.83 -2.84
C ASN A 40 23.87 15.65 -3.66
N LEU A 41 22.60 15.64 -3.26
CA LEU A 41 21.54 16.38 -3.97
C LEU A 41 21.39 17.79 -3.42
N THR A 42 21.31 18.77 -4.34
CA THR A 42 21.02 20.15 -3.98
C THR A 42 19.56 20.32 -3.57
N THR A 43 19.25 21.40 -2.85
CA THR A 43 17.88 21.74 -2.45
C THR A 43 16.93 21.90 -3.65
N GLU A 44 17.44 22.38 -4.79
CA GLU A 44 16.65 22.53 -6.02
C GLU A 44 16.33 21.17 -6.64
N GLN A 45 17.33 20.31 -6.80
CA GLN A 45 17.13 18.95 -7.32
C GLN A 45 16.17 18.14 -6.45
N LYS A 46 16.27 18.29 -5.12
CA LYS A 46 15.33 17.70 -4.16
C LYS A 46 13.90 18.18 -4.38
N ARG A 47 13.72 19.48 -4.63
CA ARG A 47 12.40 20.09 -4.88
C ARG A 47 11.78 19.55 -6.16
N ASP A 48 12.55 19.51 -7.24
CA ASP A 48 12.09 19.04 -8.55
C ASP A 48 11.74 17.55 -8.50
N TYR A 49 12.56 16.75 -7.82
CA TYR A 49 12.28 15.33 -7.62
C TYR A 49 11.00 15.10 -6.79
N LEU A 50 10.79 15.88 -5.72
CA LEU A 50 9.53 15.81 -4.96
C LEU A 50 8.31 16.26 -5.77
N ALA A 51 8.47 17.25 -6.67
CA ALA A 51 7.41 17.66 -7.58
C ALA A 51 7.04 16.53 -8.56
N LEU A 52 8.04 15.83 -9.10
CA LEU A 52 7.85 14.64 -9.96
C LEU A 52 7.12 13.50 -9.21
N LEU A 53 7.52 13.21 -7.97
CA LEU A 53 6.86 12.17 -7.18
C LEU A 53 5.40 12.54 -6.86
N ARG A 54 5.10 13.83 -6.66
CA ARG A 54 3.72 14.29 -6.44
C ARG A 54 2.85 14.12 -7.68
N SER A 55 3.38 14.43 -8.87
CA SER A 55 2.64 14.27 -10.13
C SER A 55 2.46 12.81 -10.55
N MET A 56 3.27 11.89 -10.01
CA MET A 56 3.17 10.46 -10.29
C MET A 56 1.80 9.90 -9.87
N GLN A 57 1.07 9.39 -10.86
CA GLN A 57 -0.20 8.71 -10.70
C GLN A 57 -0.03 7.19 -10.58
N LEU A 58 -1.02 6.55 -9.97
CA LEU A 58 -1.07 5.10 -9.87
C LEU A 58 -1.23 4.49 -11.29
N PRO A 59 -0.36 3.57 -11.73
CA PRO A 59 -0.52 2.88 -13.01
C PRO A 59 -1.81 2.06 -13.05
N ASP A 60 -2.52 2.09 -14.17
CA ASP A 60 -3.77 1.32 -14.37
C ASP A 60 -3.56 -0.20 -14.25
N THR A 61 -2.34 -0.67 -14.52
CA THR A 61 -1.96 -2.08 -14.51
C THR A 61 -1.56 -2.61 -13.13
N ALA A 62 -1.49 -1.75 -12.11
CA ALA A 62 -0.90 -2.08 -10.80
C ALA A 62 -1.70 -3.06 -9.93
N LEU A 63 -2.90 -3.47 -10.36
CA LEU A 63 -3.80 -4.27 -9.53
C LEU A 63 -4.07 -5.68 -9.99
N VAL A 64 -3.65 -6.05 -11.20
CA VAL A 64 -4.09 -7.33 -11.69
C VAL A 64 -2.99 -8.32 -11.37
N GLY A 65 -3.28 -9.25 -10.46
CA GLY A 65 -2.70 -10.60 -10.47
C GLY A 65 -3.03 -11.35 -11.77
N SER A 66 -3.10 -10.65 -12.90
CA SER A 66 -3.25 -11.19 -14.23
C SER A 66 -1.85 -11.43 -14.75
N GLN A 67 -1.55 -12.71 -14.87
CA GLN A 67 -0.55 -13.30 -15.75
C GLN A 67 -0.81 -12.96 -17.25
N SER A 68 -1.31 -11.78 -17.58
CA SER A 68 -1.39 -11.30 -18.95
C SER A 68 -0.06 -10.62 -19.28
N SER A 69 0.90 -11.43 -19.72
CA SER A 69 1.90 -11.28 -20.80
C SER A 69 2.41 -9.89 -21.28
N ALA A 70 2.01 -8.76 -20.70
CA ALA A 70 2.54 -7.44 -20.95
C ALA A 70 3.67 -7.14 -19.95
N LYS A 71 4.87 -7.63 -20.28
CA LYS A 71 6.15 -7.19 -19.72
C LYS A 71 6.23 -5.65 -19.68
N ARG A 72 5.94 -5.00 -18.55
CA ARG A 72 6.25 -3.57 -18.33
C ARG A 72 6.62 -3.27 -16.86
N SER A 73 7.93 -3.44 -16.59
CA SER A 73 8.83 -2.41 -16.05
C SER A 73 8.48 -1.68 -14.74
N TYR A 74 7.91 -2.35 -13.75
CA TYR A 74 7.86 -1.78 -12.40
C TYR A 74 8.38 -2.80 -11.40
N GLU A 75 9.62 -2.63 -10.94
CA GLU A 75 10.28 -3.51 -9.95
C GLU A 75 9.45 -3.70 -8.67
N TRP A 76 8.66 -2.70 -8.28
CA TRP A 76 7.78 -2.80 -7.11
C TRP A 76 6.55 -3.71 -7.31
N LEU A 77 6.18 -4.04 -8.55
CA LEU A 77 5.14 -5.03 -8.88
C LEU A 77 5.69 -6.46 -8.91
N HIS A 78 6.98 -6.65 -9.15
CA HIS A 78 7.58 -7.97 -9.43
C HIS A 78 7.75 -8.91 -8.23
N ASN A 79 7.41 -8.48 -7.01
CA ASN A 79 7.27 -9.37 -5.85
C ASN A 79 5.79 -9.69 -5.63
N THR A 80 5.25 -10.49 -6.55
CA THR A 80 3.85 -10.98 -6.58
C THR A 80 3.60 -12.18 -5.68
N ASP A 81 4.55 -12.57 -4.83
CA ASP A 81 4.25 -13.43 -3.68
C ASP A 81 3.48 -12.58 -2.64
N LEU A 82 2.27 -12.18 -3.04
CA LEU A 82 1.19 -11.69 -2.22
C LEU A 82 0.71 -12.88 -1.36
N LEU A 83 1.60 -13.39 -0.51
CA LEU A 83 1.21 -14.26 0.59
C LEU A 83 0.45 -13.35 1.56
N LEU A 84 -0.85 -13.22 1.30
CA LEU A 84 -1.83 -12.75 2.27
C LEU A 84 -1.73 -13.71 3.44
N ASN A 85 -0.88 -13.39 4.41
CA ASN A 85 -0.81 -14.15 5.64
C ASN A 85 -2.07 -13.88 6.46
N ASP A 86 -2.47 -14.87 7.26
CA ASP A 86 -3.70 -14.79 8.05
C ASP A 86 -3.71 -13.55 8.95
N HIS A 87 -2.55 -13.17 9.49
CA HIS A 87 -2.39 -11.98 10.33
C HIS A 87 -2.73 -10.68 9.59
N TRP A 88 -2.37 -10.55 8.31
CA TRP A 88 -2.70 -9.37 7.51
C TRP A 88 -4.20 -9.31 7.24
N ILE A 89 -4.82 -10.45 6.92
CA ILE A 89 -6.27 -10.54 6.72
C ILE A 89 -7.00 -10.14 8.00
N ILE A 90 -6.59 -10.70 9.15
CA ILE A 90 -7.16 -10.37 10.46
C ILE A 90 -7.06 -8.87 10.74
N GLY A 91 -5.85 -8.29 10.63
CA GLY A 91 -5.67 -6.85 10.89
C GLY A 91 -6.42 -5.95 9.90
N PHE A 92 -6.60 -6.40 8.65
CA PHE A 92 -7.41 -5.68 7.67
C PHE A 92 -8.91 -5.76 8.00
N MET A 93 -9.39 -6.95 8.42
CA MET A 93 -10.78 -7.17 8.83
C MET A 93 -11.14 -6.41 10.12
N GLU A 94 -10.22 -6.24 11.06
CA GLU A 94 -10.46 -5.49 12.30
C GLU A 94 -10.83 -4.02 12.04
N VAL A 95 -10.30 -3.43 10.97
CA VAL A 95 -10.50 -2.01 10.65
C VAL A 95 -11.61 -1.82 9.62
N GLU A 96 -11.64 -2.62 8.56
CA GLU A 96 -12.52 -2.43 7.41
C GLU A 96 -13.68 -3.44 7.35
N GLY A 97 -13.63 -4.46 8.22
CA GLY A 97 -14.64 -5.50 8.32
C GLY A 97 -15.79 -5.09 9.24
N SER A 98 -16.98 -5.57 8.92
CA SER A 98 -18.19 -5.35 9.69
C SER A 98 -18.99 -6.64 9.78
N PHE A 99 -19.24 -7.08 11.01
CA PHE A 99 -20.16 -8.17 11.32
C PHE A 99 -21.49 -7.57 11.79
N PHE A 100 -22.59 -7.96 11.16
CA PHE A 100 -23.90 -7.42 11.49
C PHE A 100 -25.00 -8.46 11.30
N ILE A 101 -26.08 -8.32 12.08
CA ILE A 101 -27.29 -9.11 11.90
C ILE A 101 -28.25 -8.31 11.03
N THR A 102 -28.74 -8.93 9.96
CA THR A 102 -29.73 -8.32 9.07
C THR A 102 -31.00 -9.16 9.07
N LYS A 103 -32.15 -8.47 9.25
CA LYS A 103 -33.48 -9.05 9.09
C LYS A 103 -33.78 -9.10 7.59
N LYS A 104 -33.93 -10.30 7.04
CA LYS A 104 -34.24 -10.51 5.62
C LYS A 104 -35.74 -10.55 5.35
N ASP A 105 -36.52 -11.11 6.27
CA ASP A 105 -37.99 -11.23 6.22
C ASP A 105 -38.58 -11.15 7.65
N GLU A 106 -39.91 -11.30 7.81
CA GLU A 106 -40.62 -11.14 9.09
C GLU A 106 -40.04 -11.99 10.24
N ASP A 107 -39.68 -13.25 9.96
CA ASP A 107 -39.14 -14.19 10.95
C ASP A 107 -37.69 -14.62 10.67
N ARG A 108 -37.03 -13.99 9.69
CA ARG A 108 -35.69 -14.41 9.24
C ARG A 108 -34.62 -13.38 9.55
N PHE A 109 -33.75 -13.71 10.50
CA PHE A 109 -32.51 -12.98 10.78
C PHE A 109 -31.31 -13.76 10.25
N THR A 110 -30.31 -13.05 9.75
CA THR A 110 -29.08 -13.64 9.21
C THR A 110 -27.87 -12.85 9.72
N CYS A 111 -26.80 -13.56 10.09
CA CYS A 111 -25.51 -12.95 10.35
C CYS A 111 -24.79 -12.73 9.02
N ALA A 112 -24.29 -11.53 8.79
CA ALA A 112 -23.56 -11.15 7.60
C ALA A 112 -22.21 -10.54 7.98
N PHE A 113 -21.24 -10.73 7.10
CA PHE A 113 -19.93 -10.11 7.17
C PHE A 113 -19.70 -9.35 5.86
N ALA A 114 -19.21 -8.12 5.96
CA ALA A 114 -18.82 -7.33 4.81
C ALA A 114 -17.49 -6.63 5.07
N ILE A 115 -16.71 -6.46 4.01
CA ILE A 115 -15.52 -5.61 4.00
C ILE A 115 -15.80 -4.47 3.02
N THR A 116 -15.60 -3.23 3.47
CA THR A 116 -15.74 -2.07 2.59
C THR A 116 -14.35 -1.62 2.14
N GLN A 117 -14.17 -1.37 0.86
CA GLN A 117 -12.92 -0.83 0.33
C GLN A 117 -13.21 0.12 -0.82
N LYS A 118 -12.53 1.26 -0.85
CA LYS A 118 -12.68 2.21 -1.94
C LYS A 118 -12.14 1.61 -3.23
N LYS A 119 -12.97 1.55 -4.27
CA LYS A 119 -12.49 1.40 -5.65
C LYS A 119 -11.90 2.75 -6.07
N ARG A 120 -10.56 2.82 -6.11
CA ARG A 120 -9.72 3.90 -6.67
C ARG A 120 -10.26 5.32 -6.52
#